data_AF-A0A925ULJ5-F1
#
_entry.id   AF-A0A925ULJ5-F1
#
_cell.length_a   1.000
_cell.length_b   1.000
_cell.length_c   1.000
_cell.angle_alpha   90.00
_cell.angle_beta   90.00
_cell.angle_gamma   90.00
#
_symmetry.space_group_name_H-M   'P 1'
#
loop_
_entity.id
_entity.type
_entity.pdbx_description
1 polymer ?
#
loop_
_entity_poly.entity_id
_entity_poly.type
_entity_poly.pdbx_seq_one_letter_code
_entity_poly.pdbx_strand_id
1 'polypeptide(L)' 'MFAGKELFGKTFVDITGNVSVEIKIAEDGTGDFTVNGNSYSVWCIA' A
#
# COMPACT_ATOMS: atom_id res chain seq x y z
N MET A 1 -3.84 -5.10 -5.15
CA MET A 1 -3.75 -4.03 -6.19
C MET A 1 -2.35 -4.05 -6.79
N PHE A 2 -2.23 -3.83 -8.10
CA PHE A 2 -0.94 -3.79 -8.79
C PHE A 2 -0.29 -2.41 -8.65
N ALA A 3 0.93 -2.37 -8.09
CA ALA A 3 1.70 -1.16 -7.86
C ALA A 3 2.96 -1.04 -8.76
N GLY A 4 3.37 -2.15 -9.39
CA GLY A 4 4.55 -2.22 -10.26
C GLY A 4 5.60 -3.21 -9.75
N LYS A 5 6.25 -3.92 -10.66
CA LYS A 5 7.28 -4.92 -10.31
C LYS A 5 8.58 -4.28 -9.85
N GLU A 6 8.88 -3.05 -10.30
CA GLU A 6 10.06 -2.31 -9.84
C GLU A 6 9.99 -1.94 -8.36
N LEU A 7 8.81 -2.03 -7.75
CA LEU A 7 8.57 -1.74 -6.34
C LEU A 7 8.60 -2.99 -5.46
N PHE A 8 9.01 -4.15 -6.01
CA PHE A 8 9.15 -5.38 -5.22
C PHE A 8 9.98 -5.14 -3.95
N GLY A 9 9.45 -5.59 -2.81
CA GLY A 9 10.09 -5.48 -1.51
C GLY A 9 10.00 -4.09 -0.86
N LYS A 10 9.45 -3.08 -1.54
CA LYS A 10 9.14 -1.77 -0.94
C LYS A 10 7.95 -1.88 0.00
N THR A 11 7.93 -1.00 1.01
CA THR A 11 6.86 -0.88 1.98
C THR A 11 6.11 0.43 1.75
N PHE A 12 4.78 0.35 1.78
CA PHE A 12 3.88 1.48 1.71
C PHE A 12 3.19 1.70 3.06
N VAL A 13 2.97 2.97 3.38
CA VAL A 13 2.22 3.44 4.56
C VAL A 13 1.12 4.39 4.14
N ASP A 14 0.00 4.37 4.86
CA ASP A 14 -1.11 5.29 4.62
C ASP A 14 -0.84 6.63 5.30
N ILE A 15 -0.68 7.69 4.49
CA ILE A 15 -0.40 9.03 5.01
C ILE A 15 -1.66 9.76 5.47
N THR A 16 -2.85 9.26 5.15
CA THR A 16 -4.11 9.87 5.62
C THR A 16 -4.43 9.48 7.06
N GLY A 17 -3.73 8.48 7.62
CA GLY A 17 -3.90 8.01 8.98
C GLY A 17 -5.18 7.20 9.19
N ASN A 18 -5.84 6.77 8.12
CA ASN A 18 -7.04 5.94 8.21
C ASN A 18 -6.69 4.48 8.52
N VAL A 19 -5.53 4.01 8.05
CA VAL A 19 -5.07 2.64 8.21
C VAL A 19 -3.64 2.64 8.75
N SER A 20 -3.38 1.92 9.85
CA SER A 20 -2.06 1.89 10.51
C SER A 20 -1.21 0.67 10.12
N VAL A 21 -1.48 0.04 8.98
CA VAL A 21 -0.73 -1.14 8.53
C VAL A 21 0.33 -0.76 7.50
N GLU A 22 1.38 -1.57 7.45
CA GLU A 22 2.42 -1.50 6.41
C GLU A 22 2.13 -2.52 5.32
N ILE A 23 2.23 -2.10 4.06
CA ILE A 23 1.99 -2.97 2.91
C ILE A 23 3.31 -3.21 2.20
N LYS A 24 3.75 -4.47 2.16
CA LYS A 24 4.91 -4.88 1.39
C LYS A 24 4.51 -5.38 0.00
N ILE A 25 5.17 -4.89 -1.03
CA ILE A 25 4.92 -5.34 -2.41
C ILE A 25 5.58 -6.70 -2.67
N ALA A 26 4.79 -7.64 -3.18
CA ALA A 26 5.22 -8.98 -3.57
C ALA A 26 5.97 -8.99 -4.93
N GLU A 27 6.59 -10.12 -5.27
CA GLU A 27 7.43 -10.26 -6.48
C GLU A 27 6.68 -10.00 -7.79
N ASP A 28 5.36 -10.22 -7.79
CA ASP A 28 4.50 -9.95 -8.93
C ASP A 28 4.13 -8.47 -9.09
N GLY A 29 4.59 -7.61 -8.17
CA GLY A 29 4.29 -6.18 -8.15
C GLY A 29 2.94 -5.84 -7.51
N THR A 30 2.34 -6.77 -6.76
CA THR A 30 1.06 -6.56 -6.08
C THR A 30 1.23 -6.33 -4.58
N GLY A 31 0.27 -5.62 -3.99
CA GLY A 31 0.12 -5.49 -2.54
C GLY A 31 -1.35 -5.42 -2.13
N ASP A 32 -1.63 -5.73 -0.87
CA ASP A 32 -2.97 -5.69 -0.29
C ASP A 32 -3.28 -4.32 0.33
N PHE A 33 -3.68 -3.39 -0.54
CA PHE A 33 -4.10 -2.03 -0.16
C PHE A 33 -5.52 -2.04 0.38
N THR A 34 -5.64 -2.01 1.71
CA THR A 34 -6.91 -1.93 2.41
C THR A 34 -7.38 -0.48 2.55
N VAL A 35 -8.69 -0.28 2.61
CA VAL A 35 -9.29 1.02 2.87
C VAL A 35 -10.44 0.83 3.85
N ASN A 36 -10.71 1.84 4.68
CA ASN A 36 -11.93 1.83 5.47
C ASN A 36 -13.14 2.16 4.57
N GLY A 37 -14.31 1.59 4.89
CA GLY A 37 -15.54 1.89 4.15
C GLY A 37 -15.86 3.39 4.14
N ASN A 38 -16.29 3.92 2.98
CA ASN A 38 -16.59 5.34 2.76
C ASN A 38 -15.39 6.29 3.05
N SER A 39 -14.16 5.83 2.86
CA SER A 39 -12.94 6.64 3.04
C SER A 39 -12.03 6.59 1.82
N TYR A 40 -11.02 7.45 1.81
CA TYR A 40 -9.88 7.35 0.90
C TYR A 40 -8.57 7.23 1.70
N SER A 41 -7.63 6.44 1.19
CA SER A 41 -6.28 6.30 1.74
C SER A 41 -5.27 6.63 0.65
N VAL A 42 -4.17 7.26 1.05
CA VAL A 42 -3.07 7.63 0.16
C VAL A 42 -1.85 6.90 0.65
N TRP A 43 -1.36 5.99 -0.19
CA TRP A 43 -0.25 5.12 0.15
C TRP A 43 1.04 5.67 -0.44
N CYS A 44 2.04 5.90 0.42
CA CYS A 44 3.35 6.38 0.01
C CYS A 44 4.44 5.42 0.46
N ILE A 45 5.55 5.41 -0.29
CA ILE A 45 6.73 4.62 0.06
C ILE A 45 7.41 5.27 1.26
N ALA A 46 7.65 4.48 2.31
CA ALA A 46 8.43 4.87 3.49
C ALA A 46 9.94 4.66 3.27
#